data_AF-A0A7R8H6Y9-F1
#
_entry.id   AF-A0A7R8H6Y9-F1
#
_cell.length_a   1.000
_cell.length_b   1.000
_cell.length_c   1.000
_cell.angle_alpha   90.00
_cell.angle_beta   90.00
_cell.angle_gamma   90.00
#
_symmetry.space_group_name_H-M   'P 1'
#
loop_
_entity.id
_entity.type
_entity.pdbx_description
1 polymer ?
#
loop_
_entity_poly.entity_id
_entity_poly.type
_entity_poly.pdbx_seq_one_letter_code
_entity_poly.pdbx_strand_id
1 'polypeptide(L)'
;MVDNLQCVVCSELLAKESLKPSKLTRHLETNHWELVNKPIEYFQRKQRELKLSAQVLNRSTTLNGKAQLATYLVAYRVAKEKKFHTVAEQFILPTSLDMVRTIFKNKSAEKLRIIHFSSNTTSRRI
;
A
#
# COMPACT_ATOMS: atom_id res chain seq x y z
N MET A 1 1.89 10.35 15.58
CA MET A 1 2.79 9.74 14.57
C MET A 1 4.17 9.76 15.17
N VAL A 2 4.84 8.62 15.31
CA VAL A 2 6.22 8.58 15.81
C VAL A 2 7.09 9.01 14.64
N ASP A 3 7.72 10.18 14.73
CA ASP A 3 8.75 10.60 13.78
C ASP A 3 9.97 9.70 13.95
N ASN A 4 9.92 8.56 13.25
CA ASN A 4 11.02 7.62 13.18
C ASN A 4 12.07 8.21 12.25
N LEU A 5 13.25 8.46 12.81
CA LEU A 5 14.40 8.90 12.04
C LEU A 5 14.87 7.76 11.14
N GLN A 6 15.01 8.01 9.84
CA GLN A 6 15.38 6.98 8.87
C GLN A 6 16.48 7.47 7.93
N CYS A 7 17.50 6.65 7.69
CA CYS A 7 18.53 6.93 6.70
C CYS A 7 17.94 6.85 5.28
N VAL A 8 18.21 7.86 4.45
CA VAL A 8 17.66 7.94 3.07
C VAL A 8 18.36 7.01 2.07
N VAL A 9 19.49 6.40 2.46
CA VAL A 9 20.28 5.50 1.61
C VAL A 9 19.92 4.04 1.92
N CYS A 10 20.04 3.61 3.18
CA CYS A 10 19.82 2.22 3.59
C CYS A 10 18.45 1.97 4.24
N SER A 11 17.63 3.00 4.47
CA SER A 11 16.33 2.87 5.15
C SER A 11 16.39 2.38 6.60
N GLU A 12 17.58 2.35 7.22
CA GLU A 12 17.75 1.99 8.63
C GLU A 12 17.09 3.03 9.56
N LEU A 13 16.40 2.53 10.59
CA LEU A 13 15.82 3.38 11.64
C LEU A 13 16.90 3.80 12.63
N LEU A 14 17.13 5.11 12.74
CA LEU A 14 18.11 5.69 13.62
C LEU A 14 17.46 6.13 14.94
N ALA A 15 18.18 5.97 16.05
CA ALA A 15 17.76 6.51 17.33
C ALA A 15 17.62 8.04 17.26
N LYS A 16 16.70 8.63 18.04
CA LYS A 16 16.47 10.09 18.04
C LYS A 16 17.74 10.89 18.37
N GLU A 17 18.61 10.34 19.22
CA GLU A 17 19.89 10.95 19.55
C GLU A 17 20.90 10.98 18.39
N SER A 18 20.67 10.18 17.35
CA SER A 18 21.51 10.10 16.16
C SER A 18 21.37 11.31 15.25
N LEU A 19 20.49 12.27 15.54
CA LEU A 19 20.42 13.56 14.87
C LEU A 19 21.67 14.45 15.08
N LYS A 20 22.50 14.14 16.09
CA LYS A 20 23.75 14.88 16.31
C LYS A 20 24.62 14.77 15.05
N PRO A 21 25.16 15.89 14.51
CA PRO A 21 25.96 15.88 13.29
C PRO A 21 27.07 14.83 13.32
N SER A 22 27.79 14.72 14.44
CA SER A 22 28.86 13.73 14.62
C SER A 22 28.39 12.27 14.48
N LYS A 23 27.16 11.94 14.91
CA LYS A 23 26.59 10.59 14.78
C LYS A 23 26.14 10.32 13.34
N LEU A 24 25.57 11.30 12.64
CA LEU A 24 25.21 11.19 11.23
C LEU A 24 26.45 11.05 10.34
N THR A 25 27.47 11.87 10.57
CA THR A 25 28.76 11.78 9.86
C THR A 25 29.39 10.41 10.07
N ARG A 26 29.46 9.93 11.32
CA ARG A 26 29.98 8.58 11.60
C ARG A 26 29.16 7.50 10.87
N HIS A 27 27.83 7.59 10.87
CA HIS A 27 26.98 6.62 10.17
C HIS A 27 27.26 6.63 8.66
N LEU A 28 27.39 7.81 8.05
CA LEU A 28 27.73 7.98 6.64
C LEU A 28 29.11 7.37 6.33
N GLU A 29 30.14 7.70 7.11
CA GLU A 29 31.50 7.21 6.89
C GLU A 29 31.65 5.70 7.10
N THR A 30 30.90 5.12 8.05
CA THR A 30 31.03 3.69 8.38
C THR A 30 30.18 2.78 7.49
N ASN A 31 28.97 3.20 7.12
CA ASN A 31 28.02 2.37 6.37
C ASN A 31 27.94 2.72 4.89
N HIS A 32 28.36 3.94 4.51
CA HIS A 32 28.18 4.53 3.19
C HIS A 32 29.41 5.36 2.78
N TRP A 33 30.61 4.81 3.02
CA TRP A 33 31.89 5.51 2.80
C TRP A 33 32.01 6.06 1.37
N GLU A 34 31.43 5.36 0.39
CA GLU A 34 31.40 5.75 -1.02
C GLU A 34 30.56 7.00 -1.31
N LEU A 35 29.74 7.43 -0.34
CA LEU A 35 28.84 8.58 -0.45
C LEU A 35 29.29 9.81 0.35
N VAL A 36 30.39 9.73 1.10
CA VAL A 36 30.86 10.81 2.01
C VAL A 36 31.06 12.15 1.28
N ASN A 37 31.60 12.11 0.06
CA ASN A 37 31.87 13.30 -0.75
C ASN A 37 30.73 13.67 -1.71
N LYS A 38 29.57 13.01 -1.62
CA LYS A 38 28.43 13.34 -2.47
C LYS A 38 27.79 14.66 -2.01
N PRO A 39 27.37 15.50 -2.95
CA PRO A 39 26.79 16.79 -2.60
C PRO A 39 25.38 16.59 -2.02
N ILE A 40 24.88 17.59 -1.28
CA ILE A 40 23.61 17.49 -0.54
C ILE A 40 22.42 17.19 -1.45
N GLU A 41 22.45 17.65 -2.70
CA GLU A 41 21.42 17.43 -3.71
C GLU A 41 21.22 15.94 -4.02
N TYR A 42 22.27 15.13 -3.89
CA TYR A 42 22.18 13.67 -4.03
C TYR A 42 21.24 13.09 -2.96
N PHE A 43 21.45 13.48 -1.70
CA PHE A 43 20.64 13.00 -0.57
C PHE A 43 19.22 13.56 -0.60
N GLN A 44 19.05 14.82 -1.03
CA GLN A 44 17.72 15.40 -1.24
C GLN A 44 16.93 14.66 -2.33
N ARG A 45 17.59 14.25 -3.42
CA ARG A 45 16.96 13.42 -4.46
C ARG A 45 16.57 12.05 -3.89
N LYS A 46 17.45 11.38 -3.15
CA LYS A 46 17.15 10.10 -2.49
C LYS A 46 15.97 10.22 -1.52
N GLN A 47 15.91 11.30 -0.74
CA GLN A 47 14.78 11.57 0.14
C GLN A 47 13.47 11.70 -0.63
N ARG A 48 13.46 12.38 -1.79
CA ARG A 48 12.27 12.50 -2.64
C ARG A 48 11.82 11.15 -3.19
N GLU A 49 12.76 10.35 -3.70
CA GLU A 49 12.50 8.99 -4.18
C GLU A 49 11.86 8.12 -3.09
N LEU A 50 12.43 8.13 -1.88
CA LEU A 50 11.92 7.38 -0.74
C LEU A 50 10.50 7.82 -0.35
N LYS A 51 10.23 9.13 -0.30
CA LYS A 51 8.90 9.69 -0.01
C LYS A 51 7.87 9.28 -1.06
N LEU A 52 8.21 9.34 -2.35
CA LEU A 52 7.33 8.92 -3.43
C LEU A 52 7.02 7.42 -3.35
N SER A 53 8.04 6.59 -3.10
CA SER A 53 7.87 5.15 -2.88
C SER A 53 6.92 4.85 -1.71
N ALA A 54 7.14 5.50 -0.56
CA ALA A 54 6.28 5.36 0.61
C ALA A 54 4.84 5.79 0.33
N GLN A 55 4.63 6.88 -0.42
CA GLN A 55 3.29 7.31 -0.83
C GLN A 55 2.58 6.30 -1.72
N VAL A 56 3.27 5.71 -2.69
CA VAL A 56 2.72 4.68 -3.58
C VAL A 56 2.36 3.44 -2.78
N LEU A 57 3.24 2.99 -1.87
CA LEU A 57 3.00 1.84 -1.00
C LEU A 57 1.80 2.09 -0.06
N ASN A 58 1.72 3.26 0.55
CA ASN A 58 0.60 3.64 1.43
C ASN A 58 -0.73 3.67 0.66
N ARG A 59 -0.72 4.17 -0.58
CA ARG A 59 -1.91 4.13 -1.44
C ARG A 59 -2.32 2.69 -1.79
N SER A 60 -1.35 1.83 -2.09
CA SER A 60 -1.61 0.42 -2.43
C SER A 60 -2.15 -0.37 -1.22
N THR A 61 -1.53 -0.21 -0.05
CA THR A 61 -1.96 -0.87 1.20
C THR A 61 -3.34 -0.40 1.65
N THR A 62 -3.62 0.90 1.61
CA THR A 62 -4.95 1.43 1.93
C THR A 62 -6.02 0.97 0.94
N LEU A 63 -5.69 0.89 -0.35
CA LEU A 63 -6.60 0.37 -1.37
C LEU A 63 -6.89 -1.12 -1.17
N ASN A 64 -5.88 -1.92 -0.82
CA ASN A 64 -6.04 -3.33 -0.50
C ASN A 64 -6.92 -3.53 0.74
N GLY A 65 -6.69 -2.78 1.83
CA GLY A 65 -7.53 -2.85 3.02
C GLY A 65 -9.00 -2.51 2.74
N LYS A 66 -9.27 -1.50 1.90
CA LYS A 66 -10.63 -1.17 1.45
C LYS A 66 -11.23 -2.27 0.58
N ALA A 67 -10.46 -2.87 -0.33
CA ALA A 67 -10.90 -3.97 -1.17
C ALA A 67 -11.24 -5.23 -0.33
N GLN A 68 -10.43 -5.54 0.69
CA GLN A 68 -10.69 -6.62 1.63
C GLN A 68 -11.99 -6.39 2.41
N LEU A 69 -12.20 -5.19 2.95
CA LEU A 69 -13.44 -4.85 3.65
C LEU A 69 -14.66 -4.95 2.72
N ALA A 70 -14.56 -4.46 1.49
CA ALA A 70 -15.63 -4.56 0.50
C ALA A 70 -15.95 -6.04 0.18
N THR A 71 -14.93 -6.87 -0.02
CA THR A 71 -15.07 -8.32 -0.26
C THR A 71 -15.79 -8.99 0.90
N TYR A 72 -15.36 -8.69 2.13
CA TYR A 72 -15.98 -9.20 3.35
C TYR A 72 -17.46 -8.81 3.45
N LEU A 73 -17.81 -7.54 3.20
CA LEU A 73 -19.19 -7.07 3.27
C LEU A 73 -20.10 -7.75 2.25
N VAL A 74 -19.61 -8.01 1.03
CA VAL A 74 -20.36 -8.76 0.01
C VAL A 74 -20.52 -10.21 0.42
N ALA A 75 -19.46 -10.88 0.86
CA ALA A 75 -19.51 -12.26 1.33
C ALA A 75 -20.48 -12.43 2.52
N TYR A 76 -20.44 -11.49 3.48
CA TYR A 76 -21.36 -11.46 4.61
C TYR A 76 -22.83 -11.35 4.16
N ARG A 77 -23.13 -10.45 3.22
CA ARG A 77 -24.50 -10.30 2.69
C ARG A 77 -24.96 -11.55 1.94
N VAL A 78 -24.12 -12.13 1.09
CA VAL A 78 -24.42 -13.36 0.35
C VAL A 78 -24.70 -14.51 1.33
N ALA A 79 -23.87 -14.68 2.36
CA ALA A 79 -24.06 -15.70 3.39
C ALA A 79 -25.36 -15.46 4.20
N LYS A 80 -25.64 -14.21 4.59
CA LYS A 80 -26.85 -13.84 5.32
C LYS A 80 -28.12 -14.19 4.54
N GLU A 81 -28.11 -13.96 3.24
CA GLU A 81 -29.21 -14.30 2.32
C GLU A 81 -29.19 -15.78 1.87
N LYS A 82 -28.30 -16.60 2.45
CA LYS A 82 -28.11 -18.03 2.12
C LYS A 82 -27.91 -18.29 0.62
N LYS A 83 -27.26 -17.36 -0.07
CA LYS A 83 -26.93 -17.47 -1.49
C LYS A 83 -25.59 -18.16 -1.69
N PHE A 84 -25.40 -18.78 -2.84
CA PHE A 84 -24.11 -19.35 -3.22
C PHE A 84 -23.06 -18.25 -3.41
N HIS A 85 -21.82 -18.54 -3.04
CA HIS A 85 -20.69 -17.63 -3.21
C HIS A 85 -20.47 -17.21 -4.68
N THR A 86 -20.85 -18.08 -5.63
CA THR A 86 -20.82 -17.82 -7.08
C THR A 86 -21.66 -16.62 -7.49
N VAL A 87 -22.71 -16.27 -6.73
CA VAL A 87 -23.53 -15.07 -6.98
C VAL A 87 -22.68 -13.79 -6.88
N ALA A 88 -21.71 -13.74 -5.97
CA ALA A 88 -20.84 -12.57 -5.83
C ALA A 88 -19.98 -12.35 -7.08
N GLU A 89 -19.38 -13.42 -7.58
CA GLU A 89 -18.45 -13.37 -8.70
C GLU A 89 -19.15 -13.24 -10.05
N GLN A 90 -20.22 -14.01 -10.28
CA GLN A 90 -20.90 -14.07 -11.57
C GLN A 90 -21.93 -12.95 -11.76
N PHE A 91 -22.45 -12.36 -10.68
CA PHE A 91 -23.51 -11.38 -10.76
C PHE A 91 -23.15 -10.06 -10.09
N ILE A 92 -22.79 -10.06 -8.80
CA ILE A 92 -22.56 -8.81 -8.04
C ILE A 92 -21.39 -8.01 -8.61
N LEU A 93 -20.27 -8.65 -8.96
CA LEU A 93 -19.11 -7.96 -9.52
C LEU A 93 -19.37 -7.35 -10.92
N PRO A 94 -19.88 -8.10 -11.93
CA PRO A 94 -20.24 -7.53 -13.22
C PRO A 94 -21.23 -6.38 -13.12
N THR A 95 -22.32 -6.55 -12.36
CA THR A 95 -23.33 -5.49 -12.19
C THR A 95 -22.75 -4.25 -11.55
N SER A 96 -21.90 -4.41 -10.52
CA SER A 96 -21.23 -3.27 -9.87
C SER A 96 -20.29 -2.53 -10.83
N LEU A 97 -19.57 -3.26 -11.68
CA LEU A 97 -18.70 -2.66 -12.71
C LEU A 97 -19.52 -1.87 -13.72
N ASP A 98 -20.62 -2.42 -14.24
CA ASP A 98 -21.46 -1.75 -15.22
C ASP A 98 -22.09 -0.47 -14.64
N MET A 99 -22.59 -0.51 -13.40
CA MET A 99 -23.09 0.67 -12.71
C MET A 99 -22.01 1.76 -12.57
N VAL A 100 -20.81 1.40 -12.13
CA VAL A 100 -19.73 2.38 -11.92
C VAL A 100 -19.18 2.92 -13.24
N ARG A 101 -19.08 2.10 -14.28
CA ARG A 101 -18.69 2.56 -15.62
C ARG A 101 -19.68 3.58 -16.16
N THR A 102 -20.97 3.29 -16.00
CA THR A 102 -22.07 4.12 -16.52
C THR A 102 -22.17 5.46 -15.77
N ILE A 103 -22.08 5.44 -14.43
CA ILE A 103 -22.31 6.64 -13.60
C ILE A 103 -21.02 7.44 -13.36
N PHE A 104 -19.89 6.78 -13.07
CA PHE A 104 -18.68 7.41 -12.54
C PHE A 104 -17.45 7.31 -13.47
N LYS A 105 -17.64 6.87 -14.72
CA LYS A 105 -16.63 6.70 -15.79
C LYS A 105 -15.69 5.49 -15.58
N ASN A 106 -15.13 4.99 -16.69
CA ASN A 106 -14.30 3.78 -16.73
C ASN A 106 -13.12 3.74 -15.75
N LYS A 107 -12.40 4.86 -15.53
CA LYS A 107 -11.26 4.91 -14.59
C LYS A 107 -11.66 4.57 -13.14
N SER A 108 -12.91 4.82 -12.75
CA SER A 108 -13.44 4.50 -11.43
C SER A 108 -13.75 3.01 -11.30
N ALA A 109 -14.22 2.39 -12.39
CA ALA A 109 -14.53 0.96 -12.42
C ALA A 109 -13.28 0.08 -12.37
N GLU A 110 -12.15 0.51 -12.93
CA GLU A 110 -10.90 -0.25 -12.85
C GLU A 110 -10.41 -0.43 -11.38
N LYS A 111 -10.75 0.50 -10.48
CA LYS A 111 -10.46 0.35 -9.04
C LYS A 111 -11.25 -0.78 -8.38
N LEU A 112 -12.42 -1.14 -8.92
CA LEU A 112 -13.24 -2.24 -8.41
C LEU A 112 -12.70 -3.61 -8.82
N ARG A 113 -11.90 -3.69 -9.89
CA ARG A 113 -11.32 -4.96 -10.37
C ARG A 113 -10.28 -5.55 -9.42
N ILE A 114 -9.81 -4.75 -8.45
CA ILE A 114 -8.92 -5.17 -7.37
C ILE A 114 -9.65 -6.08 -6.37
N ILE A 115 -10.98 -6.03 -6.34
CA ILE A 115 -11.81 -6.93 -5.55
C ILE A 115 -11.81 -8.30 -6.23
N HIS A 116 -11.12 -9.27 -5.65
CA HIS A 116 -11.15 -10.65 -6.06
C HIS A 116 -12.12 -11.44 -5.16
N PHE A 117 -13.17 -12.01 -5.76
CA PHE A 117 -14.12 -12.89 -5.06
C PHE A 117 -13.73 -14.38 -5.09
N SER A 118 -12.54 -14.69 -5.62
CA SER A 118 -11.99 -16.03 -5.87
C SER A 118 -12.38 -17.10 -4.83
N SER A 119 -12.87 -18.23 -5.34
CA SER A 119 -13.26 -19.44 -4.59
C SER A 119 -12.13 -20.12 -3.81
N ASN A 120 -10.87 -19.67 -3.94
CA ASN A 120 -9.72 -20.37 -3.36
C ASN A 120 -9.36 -19.91 -1.95
N THR A 121 -10.02 -18.87 -1.41
CA THR A 121 -9.82 -18.41 -0.03
C THR A 121 -10.91 -18.86 0.94
N THR A 122 -12.00 -19.45 0.43
CA THR A 122 -13.14 -19.95 1.20
C THR A 122 -13.03 -21.42 1.60
N SER A 123 -11.95 -22.14 1.25
CA SER A 123 -11.71 -23.48 1.81
C SER A 123 -11.19 -23.46 3.25
N ARG A 124 -10.90 -22.29 3.84
CA ARG A 124 -10.33 -22.16 5.20
C ARG A 124 -11.12 -21.25 6.15
N ARG A 125 -12.33 -20.82 5.79
CA ARG A 125 -13.12 -19.87 6.62
C ARG A 125 -14.53 -20.34 6.97
N ILE A 126 -14.82 -21.63 6.81
CA ILE A 126 -16.02 -22.26 7.36
C ILE A 126 -15.57 -23.46 8.17
#